data_AF-A0A1Y1S9P2-F1
#
_entry.id   AF-A0A1Y1S9P2-F1
#
_cell.length_a   1.000
_cell.length_b   1.000
_cell.length_c   1.000
_cell.angle_alpha   90.00
_cell.angle_beta   90.00
_cell.angle_gamma   90.00
#
_symmetry.space_group_name_H-M   'P 1'
#
loop_
_entity.id
_entity.type
_entity.pdbx_description
1 polymer ?
#
loop_
_entity_poly.entity_id
_entity_poly.type
_entity_poly.pdbx_seq_one_letter_code
_entity_poly.pdbx_strand_id
1 'polypeptide(L)'
;MATEEPKENEDSDDDLTEYRQWLVEAEQKSQESFDKTVLSLSGGGLGISFVFLKDVIGPAPVVSPALLLLAWVCWGLSAFAVLLSFFLSHLALRRAIRQVDSGTIRSEKAGGFLAKATASCNASGAVLFFIGVCFITAFAGANLTDKEIADDGRETKAALSRQAPAIAREVGDAETRRPHL
;
A
#
# COMPACT_ATOMS: atom_id res chain seq x y z
N MET A 1 -60.01 -29.67 22.50
CA MET A 1 -58.95 -29.96 21.50
C MET A 1 -58.31 -28.62 21.20
N ALA A 2 -57.23 -28.29 21.93
CA ALA A 2 -56.50 -27.05 21.70
C ALA A 2 -55.68 -27.22 20.42
N THR A 3 -55.94 -26.37 19.44
CA THR A 3 -55.10 -26.22 18.25
C THR A 3 -53.81 -25.54 18.70
N GLU A 4 -52.73 -26.31 18.83
CA GLU A 4 -51.38 -25.74 18.93
C GLU A 4 -51.09 -25.08 17.58
N GLU A 5 -50.99 -23.74 17.56
CA GLU A 5 -50.38 -23.05 16.43
C GLU A 5 -48.89 -23.42 16.38
N PRO A 6 -48.32 -23.62 15.17
CA PRO A 6 -47.01 -24.24 15.03
C PRO A 6 -45.89 -23.29 15.49
N LYS A 7 -44.95 -23.83 16.29
CA LYS A 7 -43.70 -23.17 16.75
C LYS A 7 -42.77 -22.66 15.63
N GLU A 8 -43.07 -23.01 14.38
CA GLU A 8 -42.24 -22.70 13.21
C GLU A 8 -42.17 -21.20 12.88
N ASN A 9 -43.16 -20.40 13.32
CA ASN A 9 -43.16 -18.96 13.06
C ASN A 9 -42.30 -18.15 14.08
N GLU A 10 -42.31 -18.51 15.36
CA GLU A 10 -41.54 -17.81 16.40
C GLU A 10 -40.03 -17.98 16.21
N ASP A 11 -39.55 -19.21 16.00
CA ASP A 11 -38.11 -19.47 15.74
C ASP A 11 -37.62 -18.72 14.49
N SER A 12 -38.50 -18.53 13.49
CA SER A 12 -38.14 -17.87 12.23
C SER A 12 -38.04 -16.35 12.32
N ASP A 13 -38.75 -15.73 13.28
CA ASP A 13 -38.75 -14.29 13.54
C ASP A 13 -37.62 -13.90 14.50
N ASP A 14 -37.30 -14.76 15.47
CA ASP A 14 -36.12 -14.61 16.34
C ASP A 14 -34.82 -14.68 15.52
N ASP A 15 -34.71 -15.65 14.59
CA ASP A 15 -33.57 -15.76 13.67
C ASP A 15 -33.35 -14.49 12.81
N LEU A 16 -34.45 -13.90 12.30
CA LEU A 16 -34.37 -12.68 11.48
C LEU A 16 -33.99 -11.46 12.34
N THR A 17 -34.43 -11.42 13.59
CA THR A 17 -34.08 -10.37 14.54
C THR A 17 -32.59 -10.42 14.88
N GLU A 18 -32.05 -11.60 15.18
CA GLU A 18 -30.61 -11.78 15.40
C GLU A 18 -29.80 -11.44 14.14
N TYR A 19 -30.23 -11.91 12.97
CA TYR A 19 -29.54 -11.60 11.71
C TYR A 19 -29.54 -10.10 11.41
N ARG A 20 -30.64 -9.41 11.67
CA ARG A 20 -30.74 -7.94 11.52
C ARG A 20 -29.78 -7.24 12.46
N GLN A 21 -29.71 -7.67 13.73
CA GLN A 21 -28.80 -7.11 14.72
C GLN A 21 -27.35 -7.27 14.28
N TRP A 22 -26.98 -8.46 13.79
CA TRP A 22 -25.65 -8.72 13.22
C TRP A 22 -25.34 -7.79 12.03
N LEU A 23 -26.30 -7.54 11.14
CA LEU A 23 -26.11 -6.61 10.01
C LEU A 23 -25.82 -5.17 10.47
N VAL A 24 -26.50 -4.70 11.51
CA VAL A 24 -26.29 -3.37 12.09
C VAL A 24 -24.89 -3.27 12.70
N GLU A 25 -24.47 -4.29 13.45
CA GLU A 25 -23.12 -4.34 14.03
C GLU A 25 -22.04 -4.39 12.95
N ALA A 26 -22.25 -5.17 11.89
CA ALA A 26 -21.36 -5.21 10.73
C ALA A 26 -21.27 -3.84 10.04
N GLU A 27 -22.39 -3.11 9.93
CA GLU A 27 -22.41 -1.76 9.34
C GLU A 27 -21.58 -0.77 10.17
N GLN A 28 -21.77 -0.78 11.50
CA GLN A 28 -21.01 0.05 12.43
C GLN A 28 -19.51 -0.25 12.34
N LYS A 29 -19.14 -1.54 12.35
CA LYS A 29 -17.75 -1.99 12.23
C LYS A 29 -17.13 -1.59 10.89
N SER A 30 -17.89 -1.62 9.79
CA SER A 30 -17.42 -1.16 8.48
C SER A 30 -17.12 0.33 8.46
N GLN A 31 -17.93 1.15 9.13
CA GLN A 31 -17.67 2.60 9.27
C GLN A 31 -16.45 2.88 10.15
N GLU A 32 -16.34 2.20 11.30
CA GLU A 32 -15.18 2.33 12.18
C GLU A 32 -13.87 1.94 11.46
N SER A 33 -13.92 0.88 10.65
CA SER A 33 -12.77 0.44 9.85
C SER A 33 -12.40 1.46 8.76
N PHE A 34 -13.39 2.12 8.15
CA PHE A 34 -13.16 3.21 7.21
C PHE A 34 -12.42 4.38 7.89
N ASP A 35 -12.94 4.86 9.02
CA ASP A 35 -12.34 5.99 9.75
C ASP A 35 -10.90 5.70 10.17
N LYS A 36 -10.65 4.51 10.73
CA LYS A 36 -9.30 4.06 11.09
C LYS A 36 -8.37 4.03 9.88
N THR A 37 -8.87 3.56 8.74
CA THR A 37 -8.08 3.48 7.50
C THR A 37 -7.77 4.87 6.97
N VAL A 38 -8.74 5.79 6.94
CA VAL A 38 -8.51 7.19 6.54
C VAL A 38 -7.47 7.87 7.45
N LEU A 39 -7.59 7.69 8.77
CA LEU A 39 -6.64 8.24 9.73
C LEU A 39 -5.22 7.67 9.50
N SER A 40 -5.12 6.35 9.31
CA SER A 40 -3.85 5.68 9.04
C SER A 40 -3.21 6.14 7.74
N LEU A 41 -3.98 6.21 6.65
CA LEU A 41 -3.51 6.71 5.35
C LEU A 41 -3.10 8.18 5.41
N SER A 42 -3.82 9.01 6.17
CA SER A 42 -3.49 10.43 6.33
C SER A 42 -2.18 10.60 7.11
N GLY A 43 -2.01 9.87 8.22
CA GLY A 43 -0.78 9.87 8.99
C GLY A 43 0.40 9.30 8.21
N GLY A 44 0.20 8.19 7.50
CA GLY A 44 1.22 7.58 6.65
C GLY A 44 1.62 8.48 5.47
N GLY A 45 0.64 9.05 4.77
CA GLY A 45 0.87 10.00 3.68
C GLY A 45 1.62 11.26 4.11
N LEU A 46 1.29 11.81 5.29
CA LEU A 46 2.03 12.91 5.89
C LEU A 46 3.49 12.52 6.23
N GLY A 47 3.68 11.33 6.83
CA GLY A 47 5.01 10.79 7.13
C GLY A 47 5.88 10.62 5.89
N ILE A 48 5.32 10.02 4.83
CA ILE A 48 5.98 9.90 3.53
C ILE A 48 6.31 11.29 2.96
N SER A 49 5.40 12.25 3.06
CA SER A 49 5.61 13.62 2.54
C SER A 49 6.81 14.31 3.21
N PHE A 50 6.95 14.16 4.54
CA PHE A 50 8.11 14.71 5.25
C PHE A 50 9.42 14.00 4.90
N VAL A 51 9.40 12.67 4.79
CA VAL A 51 10.57 11.89 4.36
C VAL A 51 11.01 12.27 2.95
N PHE A 52 10.05 12.44 2.04
CA PHE A 52 10.35 12.80 0.66
C PHE A 52 10.98 14.19 0.55
N LEU A 53 10.46 15.17 1.31
CA LEU A 53 11.00 16.52 1.34
C LEU A 53 12.43 16.56 1.91
N LYS A 54 12.73 15.76 2.95
CA LYS A 54 14.02 15.80 3.64
C LYS A 54 15.11 14.92 2.99
N ASP A 55 14.75 13.73 2.49
CA ASP A 55 15.72 12.72 2.05
C ASP A 55 15.79 12.55 0.54
N VAL A 56 14.70 12.84 -0.19
CA VAL A 56 14.62 12.52 -1.62
C VAL A 56 14.89 13.71 -2.53
N ILE A 57 14.58 14.94 -2.11
CA ILE A 57 15.00 16.17 -2.81
C ILE A 57 16.47 16.49 -2.46
N GLY A 58 17.34 15.47 -2.54
CA GLY A 58 18.78 15.66 -2.56
C GLY A 58 19.26 16.09 -3.95
N PRO A 59 20.52 16.51 -4.11
CA PRO A 59 21.07 16.95 -5.40
C PRO A 59 21.37 15.81 -6.38
N ALA A 60 21.12 14.55 -6.02
CA ALA A 60 21.47 13.40 -6.84
C ALA A 60 20.40 13.12 -7.92
N PRO A 61 20.80 12.85 -9.18
CA PRO A 61 19.85 12.49 -10.23
C PRO A 61 19.20 11.13 -9.90
N VAL A 62 17.86 11.10 -9.88
CA VAL A 62 17.08 9.89 -9.65
C VAL A 62 17.06 9.04 -10.92
N VAL A 63 17.42 7.77 -10.79
CA VAL A 63 17.40 6.80 -11.89
C VAL A 63 15.97 6.27 -12.04
N SER A 64 15.42 6.38 -13.25
CA SER A 64 14.07 5.88 -13.59
C SER A 64 12.93 6.41 -12.68
N PRO A 65 12.72 7.74 -12.59
CA PRO A 65 11.65 8.34 -11.78
C PRO A 65 10.23 7.85 -12.17
N ALA A 66 10.07 7.34 -13.40
CA ALA A 66 8.83 6.72 -13.85
C ALA A 66 8.43 5.50 -13.01
N LEU A 67 9.38 4.65 -12.58
CA LEU A 67 9.08 3.48 -11.74
C LEU A 67 8.52 3.90 -10.37
N LEU A 68 9.11 4.95 -9.78
CA LEU A 68 8.63 5.52 -8.53
C LEU A 68 7.21 6.10 -8.68
N LEU A 69 6.97 6.86 -9.76
CA LEU A 69 5.66 7.44 -10.04
C LEU A 69 4.61 6.34 -10.24
N LEU A 70 4.93 5.29 -11.01
CA LEU A 70 4.04 4.15 -11.20
C LEU A 70 3.73 3.43 -9.89
N ALA A 71 4.73 3.21 -9.03
CA ALA A 71 4.53 2.62 -7.71
C ALA A 71 3.54 3.45 -6.88
N TRP A 72 3.72 4.77 -6.84
CA TRP A 72 2.85 5.68 -6.10
C TRP A 72 1.42 5.71 -6.65
N VAL A 73 1.26 5.75 -7.97
CA VAL A 73 -0.07 5.70 -8.59
C VAL A 73 -0.76 4.38 -8.26
N CYS A 74 -0.06 3.24 -8.37
CA CYS A 74 -0.61 1.93 -8.02
C CYS A 74 -1.03 1.85 -6.55
N TRP A 75 -0.21 2.34 -5.62
CA TRP A 75 -0.56 2.38 -4.20
C TRP A 75 -1.69 3.35 -3.89
N GLY A 76 -1.72 4.53 -4.52
CA GLY A 76 -2.82 5.48 -4.38
C GLY A 76 -4.15 4.89 -4.85
N LEU A 77 -4.15 4.24 -6.02
CA LEU A 77 -5.34 3.54 -6.54
C LEU A 77 -5.73 2.34 -5.67
N SER A 78 -4.76 1.59 -5.13
CA SER A 78 -5.01 0.50 -4.18
C SER A 78 -5.69 1.01 -2.91
N ALA A 79 -5.15 2.07 -2.30
CA ALA A 79 -5.71 2.67 -1.09
C ALA A 79 -7.12 3.22 -1.35
N PHE A 80 -7.32 3.88 -2.49
CA PHE A 80 -8.64 4.33 -2.91
C PHE A 80 -9.63 3.17 -3.11
N ALA A 81 -9.20 2.06 -3.73
CA ALA A 81 -10.03 0.88 -3.89
C ALA A 81 -10.47 0.27 -2.55
N VAL A 82 -9.58 0.25 -1.55
CA VAL A 82 -9.92 -0.17 -0.17
C VAL A 82 -10.96 0.77 0.45
N LEU A 83 -10.76 2.09 0.39
CA LEU A 83 -11.72 3.06 0.92
C LEU A 83 -13.10 2.94 0.23
N LEU A 84 -13.09 2.79 -1.10
CA LEU A 84 -14.30 2.57 -1.88
C LEU A 84 -14.99 1.24 -1.50
N SER A 85 -14.23 0.19 -1.20
CA SER A 85 -14.78 -1.10 -0.76
C SER A 85 -15.58 -0.97 0.54
N PHE A 86 -15.07 -0.21 1.52
CA PHE A 86 -15.76 0.02 2.79
C PHE A 86 -17.02 0.85 2.60
N PHE A 87 -16.97 1.88 1.74
CA PHE A 87 -18.14 2.67 1.40
C PHE A 87 -19.23 1.81 0.73
N LEU A 88 -18.85 0.98 -0.24
CA LEU A 88 -19.79 0.06 -0.91
C LEU A 88 -20.31 -1.02 0.05
N SER A 89 -19.46 -1.52 0.96
CA SER A 89 -19.84 -2.48 2.00
C SER A 89 -20.93 -1.91 2.91
N HIS A 90 -20.75 -0.68 3.37
CA HIS A 90 -21.74 0.05 4.15
C HIS A 90 -23.09 0.17 3.41
N LEU A 91 -23.07 0.54 2.12
CA LEU A 91 -24.29 0.61 1.32
C LEU A 91 -24.94 -0.78 1.11
N ALA A 92 -24.13 -1.83 0.94
CA ALA A 92 -24.60 -3.21 0.82
C ALA A 92 -25.29 -3.68 2.10
N LEU A 93 -24.69 -3.41 3.27
CA LEU A 93 -25.24 -3.74 4.59
C LEU A 93 -26.55 -2.99 4.85
N ARG A 94 -26.60 -1.68 4.56
CA ARG A 94 -27.87 -0.92 4.63
C ARG A 94 -28.96 -1.48 3.73
N ARG A 95 -28.59 -1.97 2.55
CA ARG A 95 -29.55 -2.65 1.66
C ARG A 95 -30.00 -3.98 2.26
N ALA A 96 -29.10 -4.78 2.83
CA ALA A 96 -29.45 -6.03 3.49
C ALA A 96 -30.39 -5.82 4.68
N ILE A 97 -30.17 -4.80 5.51
CA ILE A 97 -31.09 -4.43 6.61
C ILE A 97 -32.48 -4.13 6.06
N ARG A 98 -32.58 -3.31 5.00
CA ARG A 98 -33.88 -3.05 4.34
C ARG A 98 -34.52 -4.31 3.75
N GLN A 99 -33.72 -5.26 3.27
CA GLN A 99 -34.22 -6.53 2.77
C GLN A 99 -34.80 -7.39 3.90
N VAL A 100 -34.21 -7.37 5.09
CA VAL A 100 -34.79 -7.99 6.28
C VAL A 100 -36.10 -7.28 6.67
N ASP A 101 -36.07 -5.96 6.79
CA ASP A 101 -37.24 -5.15 7.19
C ASP A 101 -38.43 -5.26 6.23
N SER A 102 -38.17 -5.60 4.96
CA SER A 102 -39.20 -5.79 3.93
C SER A 102 -39.55 -7.27 3.65
N GLY A 103 -38.93 -8.22 4.35
CA GLY A 103 -39.14 -9.66 4.13
C GLY A 103 -38.56 -10.20 2.81
N THR A 104 -37.74 -9.44 2.10
CA THR A 104 -37.15 -9.83 0.79
C THR A 104 -35.79 -10.51 0.92
N ILE A 105 -35.22 -10.60 2.12
CA ILE A 105 -33.87 -11.16 2.35
C ILE A 105 -33.72 -12.63 1.93
N ARG A 106 -34.81 -13.41 1.96
CA ARG A 106 -34.81 -14.82 1.56
C ARG A 106 -34.99 -15.01 0.05
N SER A 107 -35.49 -14.00 -0.68
CA SER A 107 -35.75 -14.06 -2.12
C SER A 107 -34.70 -13.29 -2.96
N GLU A 108 -34.03 -12.30 -2.37
CA GLU A 108 -32.97 -11.52 -3.01
C GLU A 108 -31.59 -11.85 -2.43
N LYS A 109 -30.53 -11.59 -3.21
CA LYS A 109 -29.17 -11.62 -2.66
C LYS A 109 -28.96 -10.46 -1.68
N ALA A 110 -28.51 -10.78 -0.46
CA ALA A 110 -28.16 -9.79 0.55
C ALA A 110 -27.20 -8.73 0.00
N GLY A 111 -27.61 -7.46 0.06
CA GLY A 111 -26.83 -6.32 -0.46
C GLY A 111 -26.70 -6.23 -1.99
N GLY A 112 -27.10 -7.27 -2.73
CA GLY A 112 -27.21 -7.28 -4.19
C GLY A 112 -25.90 -6.97 -4.92
N PHE A 113 -25.98 -6.08 -5.91
CA PHE A 113 -24.82 -5.66 -6.72
C PHE A 113 -23.73 -4.96 -5.91
N LEU A 114 -24.09 -4.25 -4.83
CA LEU A 114 -23.13 -3.51 -4.01
C LEU A 114 -22.13 -4.45 -3.34
N ALA A 115 -22.60 -5.60 -2.82
CA ALA A 115 -21.73 -6.62 -2.25
C ALA A 115 -20.72 -7.18 -3.27
N LYS A 116 -21.14 -7.36 -4.53
CA LYS A 116 -20.24 -7.78 -5.62
C LYS A 116 -19.21 -6.69 -5.95
N ALA A 117 -19.65 -5.43 -6.00
CA ALA A 117 -18.77 -4.30 -6.25
C ALA A 117 -17.71 -4.17 -5.15
N THR A 118 -18.09 -4.34 -3.87
CA THR A 118 -17.15 -4.41 -2.73
C THR A 118 -16.10 -5.49 -2.95
N ALA A 119 -16.50 -6.72 -3.30
CA ALA A 119 -15.57 -7.82 -3.55
C ALA A 119 -14.62 -7.52 -4.71
N SER A 120 -15.12 -6.91 -5.78
CA SER A 120 -14.29 -6.49 -6.92
C SER A 120 -13.29 -5.41 -6.53
N CYS A 121 -13.69 -4.40 -5.75
CA CYS A 121 -12.80 -3.35 -5.26
C CYS A 121 -11.68 -3.92 -4.39
N ASN A 122 -12.00 -4.88 -3.51
CA ASN A 122 -11.01 -5.56 -2.68
C ASN A 122 -9.98 -6.33 -3.52
N ALA A 123 -10.44 -7.10 -4.50
CA ALA A 123 -9.55 -7.85 -5.39
C ALA A 123 -8.66 -6.90 -6.21
N SER A 124 -9.23 -5.86 -6.83
CA SER A 124 -8.47 -4.88 -7.59
C SER A 124 -7.46 -4.12 -6.73
N GLY A 125 -7.84 -3.75 -5.50
CA GLY A 125 -6.94 -3.10 -4.55
C GLY A 125 -5.75 -3.99 -4.22
N ALA A 126 -5.98 -5.26 -3.89
CA ALA A 126 -4.90 -6.21 -3.61
C ALA A 126 -3.94 -6.38 -4.79
N VAL A 127 -4.47 -6.50 -6.03
CA VAL A 127 -3.64 -6.61 -7.24
C VAL A 127 -2.79 -5.36 -7.45
N LEU A 128 -3.39 -4.16 -7.35
CA LEU A 128 -2.70 -2.89 -7.49
C LEU A 128 -1.62 -2.70 -6.42
N PHE A 129 -1.87 -3.13 -5.19
CA PHE A 129 -0.88 -3.10 -4.11
C PHE A 129 0.38 -3.88 -4.50
N PHE A 130 0.23 -5.13 -4.96
CA PHE A 130 1.36 -5.97 -5.36
C PHE A 130 2.10 -5.43 -6.57
N ILE A 131 1.39 -4.89 -7.57
CA ILE A 131 2.03 -4.21 -8.71
C ILE A 131 2.88 -3.03 -8.24
N GLY A 132 2.35 -2.22 -7.31
CA GLY A 132 3.10 -1.11 -6.69
C GLY A 132 4.36 -1.58 -5.96
N VAL A 133 4.29 -2.71 -5.24
CA VAL A 133 5.44 -3.34 -4.58
C VAL A 133 6.51 -3.73 -5.61
N CYS A 134 6.12 -4.34 -6.73
CA CYS A 134 7.08 -4.69 -7.78
C CYS A 134 7.80 -3.45 -8.34
N PHE A 135 7.07 -2.36 -8.60
CA PHE A 135 7.67 -1.13 -9.11
C PHE A 135 8.61 -0.46 -8.12
N ILE A 136 8.24 -0.36 -6.83
CA ILE A 136 9.12 0.27 -5.84
C ILE A 136 10.38 -0.57 -5.58
N THR A 137 10.27 -1.91 -5.59
CA THR A 137 11.43 -2.79 -5.44
C THR A 137 12.39 -2.64 -6.62
N ALA A 138 11.87 -2.59 -7.86
CA ALA A 138 12.69 -2.35 -9.04
C ALA A 138 13.36 -0.96 -9.01
N PHE A 139 12.63 0.07 -8.62
CA PHE A 139 13.15 1.43 -8.43
C PHE A 139 14.27 1.47 -7.38
N ALA A 140 14.06 0.86 -6.23
CA ALA A 140 15.04 0.81 -5.15
C ALA A 140 16.31 0.06 -5.57
N GLY A 141 16.18 -1.08 -6.25
CA GLY A 141 17.32 -1.83 -6.78
C GLY A 141 18.17 -0.97 -7.72
N ALA A 142 17.54 -0.30 -8.68
CA ALA A 142 18.26 0.58 -9.62
C ALA A 142 18.99 1.74 -8.92
N ASN A 143 18.37 2.36 -7.91
CA ASN A 143 18.93 3.56 -7.26
C ASN A 143 19.91 3.24 -6.13
N LEU A 144 19.86 2.06 -5.53
CA LEU A 144 20.82 1.65 -4.49
C LEU A 144 22.14 1.17 -5.10
N THR A 145 22.09 0.37 -6.17
CA THR A 145 23.31 -0.14 -6.84
C THR A 145 24.15 0.99 -7.44
N ASP A 146 23.52 1.98 -8.08
CA ASP A 146 24.26 3.12 -8.67
C ASP A 146 24.92 3.99 -7.60
N LYS A 147 24.33 4.06 -6.39
CA LYS A 147 24.89 4.82 -5.27
C LYS A 147 26.14 4.15 -4.70
N GLU A 148 26.14 2.82 -4.56
CA GLU A 148 27.30 2.04 -4.10
C GLU A 148 28.48 2.18 -5.07
N ILE A 149 28.25 2.00 -6.37
CA ILE A 149 29.29 2.14 -7.40
C ILE A 149 29.88 3.56 -7.43
N ALA A 150 29.02 4.59 -7.29
CA ALA A 150 29.47 5.98 -7.26
C ALA A 150 30.33 6.30 -6.05
N ASP A 151 30.06 5.68 -4.89
CA ASP A 151 30.83 5.90 -3.67
C ASP A 151 32.19 5.21 -3.70
N ASP A 152 32.24 3.95 -4.12
CA ASP A 152 33.49 3.20 -4.32
C ASP A 152 34.44 3.93 -5.29
N GLY A 153 33.89 4.48 -6.37
CA GLY A 153 34.65 5.28 -7.34
C GLY A 153 35.20 6.59 -6.75
N ARG A 154 34.47 7.22 -5.82
CA ARG A 154 34.95 8.42 -5.12
C ARG A 154 36.04 8.10 -4.11
N GLU A 155 35.89 7.04 -3.32
CA GLU A 155 36.92 6.60 -2.38
C GLU A 155 38.21 6.23 -3.10
N THR A 156 38.11 5.47 -4.20
CA THR A 156 39.28 5.09 -5.02
C THR A 156 40.01 6.31 -5.57
N LYS A 157 39.29 7.30 -6.13
CA LYS A 157 39.88 8.55 -6.63
C LYS A 157 40.52 9.37 -5.52
N ALA A 158 39.88 9.43 -4.34
CA ALA A 158 40.41 10.15 -3.18
C ALA A 158 41.69 9.48 -2.66
N ALA A 159 41.74 8.15 -2.59
CA ALA A 159 42.92 7.39 -2.20
C ALA A 159 44.09 7.59 -3.18
N LEU A 160 43.83 7.52 -4.49
CA LEU A 160 44.84 7.79 -5.53
C LEU A 160 45.39 9.22 -5.44
N SER A 161 44.53 10.22 -5.24
CA SER A 161 44.94 11.61 -5.08
C SER A 161 45.82 11.83 -3.84
N ARG A 162 45.51 11.15 -2.72
CA ARG A 162 46.33 11.21 -1.49
C ARG A 162 47.72 10.58 -1.68
N GLN A 163 47.83 9.54 -2.49
CA GLN A 163 49.09 8.83 -2.75
C GLN A 163 49.93 9.47 -3.87
N ALA A 164 49.31 10.22 -4.78
CA ALA A 164 49.97 10.85 -5.93
C ALA A 164 51.26 11.63 -5.60
N PRO A 165 51.34 12.49 -4.55
CA PRO A 165 52.57 13.20 -4.24
C PRO A 165 53.68 12.32 -3.65
N ALA A 166 53.33 11.21 -2.98
CA ALA A 166 54.29 10.25 -2.47
C ALA A 166 54.89 9.41 -3.61
N ILE A 167 54.04 8.93 -4.53
CA ILE A 167 54.46 8.19 -5.72
C ILE A 167 55.32 9.07 -6.63
N ALA A 168 54.94 10.35 -6.83
CA ALA A 168 55.72 11.28 -7.65
C ALA A 168 57.13 11.55 -7.08
N ARG A 169 57.27 11.59 -5.74
CA ARG A 169 58.60 11.69 -5.09
C ARG A 169 59.43 10.43 -5.29
N GLU A 170 58.83 9.26 -5.10
CA GLU A 170 59.53 7.98 -5.23
C GLU A 170 60.03 7.72 -6.66
N VAL A 171 59.22 8.11 -7.67
CA VAL A 171 59.61 8.04 -9.09
C VAL A 171 60.73 9.04 -9.42
N GLY A 172 60.65 10.28 -8.93
CA GLY A 172 61.70 11.28 -9.11
C GLY A 172 63.03 10.88 -8.48
N ASP A 173 62.99 10.30 -7.28
CA ASP A 173 64.19 9.79 -6.60
C ASP A 173 64.80 8.57 -7.31
N ALA A 174 63.98 7.69 -7.90
CA ALA A 174 64.44 6.53 -8.67
C ALA A 174 65.08 6.92 -10.00
N GLU A 175 64.55 7.94 -10.68
CA GLU A 175 65.10 8.45 -11.94
C GLU A 175 66.45 9.14 -11.74
N THR A 176 66.61 9.84 -10.61
CA THR A 176 67.87 10.46 -10.19
C THR A 176 68.96 9.42 -9.83
N ARG A 177 68.56 8.18 -9.49
CA ARG A 177 69.48 7.07 -9.16
C ARG A 177 69.85 6.18 -10.35
N ARG A 178 69.36 6.42 -11.57
CA ARG A 178 69.81 5.64 -12.72
C ARG A 178 71.28 5.94 -13.03
N PRO A 179 72.19 4.94 -12.99
CA PRO A 179 73.56 5.16 -13.37
C PRO A 179 73.63 5.44 -14.87
N HIS A 180 74.30 6.54 -15.25
CA HIS A 180 74.64 6.82 -16.64
C HIS A 180 75.64 5.75 -17.12
N LEU A 181 75.14 4.79 -17.89
CA LEU A 181 75.93 3.86 -18.70
C LEU A 181 76.15 4.45 -20.09
#